data_AF-A0A661ZRL1-F1
#
_entry.id   AF-A0A661ZRL1-F1
#
_cell.length_a   1.000
_cell.length_b   1.000
_cell.length_c   1.000
_cell.angle_alpha   90.00
_cell.angle_beta   90.00
_cell.angle_gamma   90.00
#
_symmetry.space_group_name_H-M   'P 1'
#
loop_
_entity.id
_entity.type
_entity.pdbx_description
1 polymer ?
#
loop_
_entity_poly.entity_id
_entity_poly.type
_entity_poly.pdbx_seq_one_letter_code
_entity_poly.pdbx_strand_id
1 'polypeptide(L)'
;DFIKSFDDLHRYFIENAFLKILIYQPDTNKLKLPGKLADEIHVENDAANMVSFLDNIRDQNPEILDRIKSDLNDCLDDFKDIRFMKVKNNGAFDKKIGLIDKRGKIFWAEELSEGTLYFLALLSIIHQPNPPELLLLEEPEKGIHPRRIHEVMDFVFRMAEEKGIQIILTSHNTQLVDEFDDTPDSVFVFEMDNGETKIKNLLTDIVQPGNKRLEEKGLPKIYDTKLLGEKWFQGFLGGVPV
;
A
#
# COMPACT_ATOMS: atom_id res chain seq x y z
N ASP A 1 32.40 23.39 -5.28
CA ASP A 1 33.57 22.57 -5.61
C ASP A 1 33.68 21.24 -4.84
N PHE A 2 32.66 20.37 -4.83
CA PHE A 2 32.87 19.00 -4.33
C PHE A 2 31.90 18.00 -4.98
N ILE A 3 32.11 17.73 -6.27
CA ILE A 3 31.69 16.46 -6.91
C ILE A 3 32.91 16.04 -7.72
N LYS A 4 33.64 15.02 -7.25
CA LYS A 4 34.92 14.60 -7.86
C LYS A 4 34.81 13.29 -8.65
N SER A 5 33.66 12.61 -8.61
CA SER A 5 33.41 11.38 -9.38
C SER A 5 31.90 11.13 -9.61
N PHE A 6 31.58 10.23 -10.55
CA PHE A 6 30.22 9.74 -10.80
C PHE A 6 29.62 9.05 -9.56
N ASP A 7 30.45 8.36 -8.77
CA ASP A 7 30.05 7.72 -7.51
C ASP A 7 29.68 8.74 -6.43
N ASP A 8 30.36 9.89 -6.38
CA ASP A 8 30.01 10.99 -5.45
C ASP A 8 28.67 11.63 -5.84
N LEU A 9 28.39 11.73 -7.14
CA LEU A 9 27.11 12.21 -7.65
C LEU A 9 25.99 11.22 -7.32
N HIS A 10 26.23 9.91 -7.48
CA HIS A 10 25.28 8.86 -7.15
C HIS A 10 25.01 8.78 -5.64
N ARG A 11 26.05 8.86 -4.80
CA ARG A 11 25.91 8.92 -3.35
C ARG A 11 25.18 10.18 -2.90
N TYR A 12 25.50 11.34 -3.46
CA TYR A 12 24.77 12.59 -3.21
C TYR A 12 23.30 12.49 -3.64
N PHE A 13 23.01 11.89 -4.79
CA PHE A 13 21.64 11.64 -5.25
C PHE A 13 20.89 10.70 -4.31
N ILE A 14 21.51 9.59 -3.91
CA ILE A 14 20.94 8.63 -2.97
C ILE A 14 20.68 9.29 -1.61
N GLU A 15 21.65 10.00 -1.06
CA GLU A 15 21.53 10.71 0.22
C GLU A 15 20.45 11.81 0.17
N ASN A 16 20.34 12.57 -0.92
CA ASN A 16 19.28 13.58 -1.07
C ASN A 16 17.92 13.00 -1.47
N ALA A 17 17.89 11.85 -2.16
CA ALA A 17 16.66 11.13 -2.49
C ALA A 17 16.06 10.52 -1.23
N PHE A 18 16.86 9.90 -0.36
CA PHE A 18 16.40 9.35 0.91
C PHE A 18 15.85 10.40 1.87
N LEU A 19 16.32 11.64 1.81
CA LEU A 19 15.77 12.75 2.61
C LEU A 19 14.33 13.14 2.22
N LYS A 20 13.81 12.64 1.09
CA LYS A 20 12.45 12.90 0.59
C LYS A 20 11.57 11.66 0.53
N ILE A 21 12.08 10.48 0.91
CA ILE A 21 11.29 9.25 0.91
C ILE A 21 10.45 9.20 2.18
N LEU A 22 9.13 9.26 2.02
CA LEU A 22 8.17 9.04 3.10
C LEU A 22 7.75 7.57 3.09
N ILE A 23 8.03 6.87 4.19
CA ILE A 23 7.57 5.49 4.41
C ILE A 23 6.22 5.58 5.09
N TYR A 24 5.17 5.05 4.45
CA TYR A 24 3.83 5.02 5.03
C TYR A 24 3.55 3.64 5.62
N GLN A 25 3.23 3.62 6.90
CA GLN A 25 2.84 2.42 7.64
C GLN A 25 1.59 2.73 8.47
N PRO A 26 0.40 2.85 7.83
CA PRO A 26 -0.82 3.22 8.52
C PRO A 26 -1.13 2.31 9.71
N ASP A 27 -1.26 2.88 10.91
CA ASP A 27 -1.64 2.15 12.12
C ASP A 27 -3.13 2.31 12.37
N THR A 28 -3.91 1.30 11.97
CA THR A 28 -5.37 1.32 12.10
C THR A 28 -5.86 1.48 13.54
N ASN A 29 -5.04 1.21 14.57
CA ASN A 29 -5.42 1.47 15.95
C ASN A 29 -5.43 2.97 16.27
N LYS A 30 -4.55 3.75 15.64
CA LYS A 30 -4.54 5.22 15.78
C LYS A 30 -5.72 5.84 15.06
N LEU A 31 -6.14 5.27 13.93
CA LEU A 31 -7.31 5.74 13.17
C LEU A 31 -8.64 5.57 13.93
N LYS A 32 -8.69 4.65 14.90
CA LYS A 32 -9.85 4.45 15.78
C LYS A 32 -9.98 5.54 16.85
N LEU A 33 -8.92 6.33 17.06
CA LEU A 33 -8.89 7.37 18.09
C LEU A 33 -9.45 8.70 17.54
N PRO A 34 -10.04 9.54 18.41
CA PRO A 34 -10.37 10.91 18.03
C PRO A 34 -9.13 11.71 17.64
N GLY A 35 -9.25 12.51 16.58
CA GLY A 35 -8.24 13.49 16.17
C GLY A 35 -8.55 14.88 16.69
N LYS A 36 -7.49 15.65 16.95
CA LYS A 36 -7.59 17.05 17.35
C LYS A 36 -8.12 17.90 16.20
N LEU A 37 -8.70 19.06 16.53
CA LEU A 37 -9.01 20.06 15.52
C LEU A 37 -7.71 20.78 15.13
N ALA A 38 -7.22 20.54 13.92
CA ALA A 38 -5.99 21.10 13.38
C ALA A 38 -6.09 21.25 11.86
N ASP A 39 -5.34 22.20 11.30
CA ASP A 39 -5.29 22.50 9.86
C ASP A 39 -4.30 21.57 9.14
N GLU A 40 -4.49 20.26 9.30
CA GLU A 40 -3.63 19.23 8.71
C GLU A 40 -3.85 19.15 7.18
N ILE A 41 -2.81 19.39 6.40
CA ILE A 41 -2.86 19.38 4.92
C ILE A 41 -2.24 18.14 4.29
N HIS A 42 -1.60 17.29 5.10
CA HIS A 42 -0.97 16.04 4.68
C HIS A 42 -1.29 14.91 5.65
N VAL A 43 -1.26 13.67 5.17
CA VAL A 43 -1.37 12.48 6.02
C VAL A 43 0.01 12.13 6.58
N GLU A 44 0.10 11.93 7.90
CA GLU A 44 1.31 11.43 8.57
C GLU A 44 1.64 10.00 8.15
N ASN A 45 2.91 9.61 8.29
CA ASN A 45 3.40 8.30 7.87
C ASN A 45 2.61 7.12 8.47
N ASP A 46 2.19 7.23 9.73
CA ASP A 46 1.38 6.22 10.42
C ASP A 46 -0.13 6.49 10.35
N ALA A 47 -0.53 7.53 9.59
CA ALA A 47 -1.89 8.01 9.47
C ALA A 47 -2.57 8.38 10.80
N ALA A 48 -1.83 8.70 11.86
CA ALA A 48 -2.41 9.07 13.15
C ALA A 48 -3.25 10.36 13.10
N ASN A 49 -2.88 11.30 12.22
CA ASN A 49 -3.60 12.56 12.01
C ASN A 49 -4.80 12.44 11.05
N MET A 50 -5.19 11.24 10.62
CA MET A 50 -6.21 11.00 9.58
C MET A 50 -7.53 11.75 9.84
N VAL A 51 -8.01 11.75 11.09
CA VAL A 51 -9.27 12.42 11.44
C VAL A 51 -9.16 13.92 11.25
N SER A 52 -8.05 14.53 11.69
CA SER A 52 -7.78 15.95 11.54
C SER A 52 -7.63 16.33 10.07
N PHE A 53 -6.88 15.53 9.31
CA PHE A 53 -6.69 15.71 7.87
C PHE A 53 -8.02 15.66 7.11
N LEU A 54 -8.82 14.60 7.28
CA LEU A 54 -10.11 14.47 6.60
C LEU A 54 -11.09 15.57 7.01
N ASP A 55 -11.03 16.03 8.27
CA ASP A 55 -11.87 17.12 8.75
C ASP A 55 -11.50 18.47 8.12
N ASN A 56 -10.20 18.73 7.95
CA ASN A 56 -9.68 19.93 7.28
C ASN A 56 -9.99 19.89 5.77
N ILE A 57 -9.72 18.76 5.10
CA ILE A 57 -9.99 18.57 3.67
C ILE A 57 -11.48 18.69 3.37
N ARG A 58 -12.38 18.25 4.27
CA ARG A 58 -13.83 18.47 4.11
C ARG A 58 -14.16 19.95 3.85
N ASP A 59 -13.49 20.84 4.57
CA ASP A 59 -13.82 22.27 4.56
C ASP A 59 -12.97 23.04 3.52
N GLN A 60 -11.70 22.67 3.34
CA GLN A 60 -10.76 23.38 2.45
C GLN A 60 -10.69 22.81 1.02
N ASN A 61 -10.91 21.51 0.84
CA ASN A 61 -10.77 20.78 -0.42
C ASN A 61 -11.86 19.70 -0.57
N PRO A 62 -13.15 20.09 -0.57
CA PRO A 62 -14.26 19.13 -0.60
C PRO A 62 -14.21 18.20 -1.82
N GLU A 63 -13.66 18.66 -2.95
CA GLU A 63 -13.46 17.84 -4.15
C GLU A 63 -12.52 16.64 -3.94
N ILE A 64 -11.51 16.78 -3.06
CA ILE A 64 -10.62 15.68 -2.70
C ILE A 64 -11.37 14.68 -1.80
N LEU A 65 -12.13 15.19 -0.83
CA LEU A 65 -12.94 14.35 0.03
C LEU A 65 -14.00 13.57 -0.78
N ASP A 66 -14.62 14.21 -1.77
CA ASP A 66 -15.61 13.56 -2.63
C ASP A 66 -14.99 12.46 -3.49
N ARG A 67 -13.75 12.64 -3.99
CA ARG A 67 -13.01 11.56 -4.66
C ARG A 67 -12.73 10.39 -3.72
N ILE A 68 -12.25 10.67 -2.51
CA ILE A 68 -12.02 9.63 -1.49
C ILE A 68 -13.31 8.84 -1.22
N LYS A 69 -14.46 9.52 -1.12
CA LYS A 69 -15.77 8.86 -0.92
C LYS A 69 -16.19 8.03 -2.13
N SER A 70 -16.00 8.54 -3.35
CA SER A 70 -16.30 7.81 -4.59
C SER A 70 -15.48 6.53 -4.64
N ASP A 71 -14.17 6.63 -4.47
CA ASP A 71 -13.26 5.51 -4.60
C ASP A 71 -13.45 4.47 -3.47
N LEU A 72 -13.79 4.94 -2.26
CA LEU A 72 -14.22 4.08 -1.16
C LEU A 72 -15.49 3.29 -1.54
N ASN A 73 -16.45 3.94 -2.18
CA ASN A 73 -17.69 3.30 -2.64
C ASN A 73 -17.41 2.31 -3.78
N ASP A 74 -16.64 2.72 -4.77
CA ASP A 74 -16.37 1.95 -5.99
C ASP A 74 -15.61 0.65 -5.69
N CYS A 75 -14.69 0.68 -4.72
CA CYS A 75 -13.92 -0.51 -4.33
C CYS A 75 -14.58 -1.32 -3.21
N LEU A 76 -15.10 -0.69 -2.15
CA LEU A 76 -15.67 -1.44 -1.03
C LEU A 76 -17.14 -1.83 -1.21
N ASP A 77 -17.90 -1.10 -2.04
CA ASP A 77 -19.35 -1.23 -2.29
C ASP A 77 -20.28 -1.13 -1.05
N ASP A 78 -19.70 -0.96 0.14
CA ASP A 78 -20.41 -0.98 1.41
C ASP A 78 -20.75 0.43 1.95
N PHE A 79 -19.87 1.41 1.68
CA PHE A 79 -19.91 2.74 2.30
C PHE A 79 -20.06 3.86 1.26
N LYS A 80 -20.86 4.89 1.56
CA LYS A 80 -21.16 5.99 0.64
C LYS A 80 -20.75 7.38 1.13
N ASP A 81 -20.43 7.52 2.42
CA ASP A 81 -20.09 8.83 2.99
C ASP A 81 -19.25 8.68 4.26
N ILE A 82 -18.58 9.78 4.63
CA ILE A 82 -17.75 9.89 5.83
C ILE A 82 -18.41 10.89 6.78
N ARG A 83 -18.74 10.42 7.99
CA ARG A 83 -19.35 11.21 9.06
C ARG A 83 -18.30 11.66 10.07
N PHE A 84 -18.41 12.92 10.49
CA PHE A 84 -17.61 13.49 11.57
C PHE A 84 -18.48 13.78 12.79
N MET A 85 -17.97 13.47 13.98
CA MET A 85 -18.65 13.76 15.25
C MET A 85 -17.68 14.41 16.24
N LYS A 86 -18.10 15.53 16.83
CA LYS A 86 -17.36 16.18 17.93
C LYS A 86 -17.44 15.31 19.19
N VAL A 87 -16.31 15.14 19.86
CA VAL A 87 -16.20 14.43 21.14
C VAL A 87 -15.41 15.30 22.12
N LYS A 88 -15.71 15.19 23.42
CA LYS A 88 -14.96 15.89 24.47
C LYS A 88 -13.80 15.01 24.94
N ASN A 89 -12.60 15.57 24.97
CA ASN A 89 -11.41 14.89 25.45
C ASN A 89 -10.57 15.87 26.29
N ASN A 90 -10.35 15.55 27.57
CA ASN A 90 -9.53 16.35 28.50
C ASN A 90 -9.80 17.88 28.48
N GLY A 91 -11.07 18.27 28.39
CA GLY A 91 -11.47 19.69 28.39
C GLY A 91 -11.38 20.40 27.03
N ALA A 92 -10.88 19.72 26.00
CA ALA A 92 -10.90 20.17 24.60
C ALA A 92 -11.96 19.40 23.78
N PHE A 93 -12.23 19.90 22.58
CA PHE A 93 -13.05 19.20 21.59
C PHE A 93 -12.15 18.57 20.53
N ASP A 94 -12.30 17.27 20.37
CA ASP A 94 -11.73 16.48 19.27
C ASP A 94 -12.87 16.07 18.32
N LYS A 95 -12.53 15.39 17.23
CA LYS A 95 -13.48 14.72 16.36
C LYS A 95 -13.15 13.25 16.22
N LYS A 96 -14.16 12.44 15.95
CA LYS A 96 -14.00 11.08 15.43
C LYS A 96 -14.69 10.96 14.08
N ILE A 97 -14.23 10.01 13.27
CA ILE A 97 -14.83 9.66 11.99
C ILE A 97 -15.65 8.37 12.08
N GLY A 98 -16.61 8.24 11.18
CA GLY A 98 -17.34 7.00 10.92
C GLY A 98 -17.75 6.94 9.46
N LEU A 99 -18.02 5.74 8.95
CA LEU A 99 -18.49 5.53 7.60
C LEU A 99 -20.00 5.29 7.60
N ILE A 100 -20.70 5.86 6.62
CA ILE A 100 -22.13 5.66 6.42
C ILE A 100 -22.32 4.59 5.36
N ASP A 101 -23.02 3.51 5.70
CA ASP A 101 -23.35 2.46 4.73
C ASP A 101 -24.43 2.91 3.74
N LYS A 102 -24.67 2.09 2.70
CA LYS A 102 -25.73 2.38 1.72
C LYS A 102 -27.12 2.56 2.33
N ARG A 103 -27.41 1.87 3.45
CA ARG A 103 -28.67 1.92 4.21
C ARG A 103 -28.78 3.14 5.14
N GLY A 104 -27.72 3.93 5.27
CA GLY A 104 -27.67 5.10 6.16
C GLY A 104 -27.25 4.80 7.59
N LYS A 105 -26.83 3.57 7.91
CA LYS A 105 -26.26 3.24 9.21
C LYS A 105 -24.83 3.78 9.30
N ILE A 106 -24.49 4.37 10.44
CA ILE A 106 -23.15 4.85 10.73
C ILE A 106 -22.38 3.77 11.48
N PHE A 107 -21.17 3.48 11.05
CA PHE A 107 -20.19 2.67 11.76
C PHE A 107 -19.02 3.58 12.13
N TRP A 108 -18.82 3.81 13.43
CA TRP A 108 -17.69 4.62 13.88
C TRP A 108 -16.38 3.86 13.69
N ALA A 109 -15.25 4.57 13.66
CA ALA A 109 -13.94 3.98 13.37
C ALA A 109 -13.64 2.73 14.22
N GLU A 110 -14.02 2.73 15.50
CA GLU A 110 -13.89 1.60 16.42
C GLU A 110 -14.69 0.34 16.05
N GLU A 111 -15.71 0.47 15.18
CA GLU A 111 -16.59 -0.60 14.70
C GLU A 111 -16.19 -1.14 13.31
N LEU A 112 -15.24 -0.48 12.63
CA LEU A 112 -14.80 -0.85 11.28
C LEU A 112 -13.72 -1.91 11.31
N SER A 113 -13.66 -2.72 10.25
CA SER A 113 -12.55 -3.67 10.06
C SER A 113 -11.23 -2.93 9.82
N GLU A 114 -10.12 -3.55 10.20
CA GLU A 114 -8.79 -2.99 9.95
C GLU A 114 -8.55 -2.72 8.47
N GLY A 115 -8.92 -3.66 7.59
CA GLY A 115 -8.80 -3.47 6.14
C GLY A 115 -9.60 -2.28 5.60
N THR A 116 -10.76 -1.95 6.20
CA THR A 116 -11.53 -0.76 5.81
C THR A 116 -10.81 0.53 6.20
N LEU A 117 -10.31 0.60 7.43
CA LEU A 117 -9.56 1.77 7.91
C LEU A 117 -8.24 1.94 7.16
N TYR A 118 -7.55 0.84 6.88
CA TYR A 118 -6.30 0.84 6.12
C TYR A 118 -6.54 1.31 4.68
N PHE A 119 -7.59 0.82 4.02
CA PHE A 119 -7.94 1.28 2.68
C PHE A 119 -8.32 2.77 2.66
N LEU A 120 -9.09 3.25 3.65
CA LEU A 120 -9.36 4.67 3.80
C LEU A 120 -8.07 5.49 3.99
N ALA A 121 -7.09 4.95 4.71
CA ALA A 121 -5.79 5.59 4.87
C ALA A 121 -5.05 5.70 3.53
N LEU A 122 -5.00 4.62 2.76
CA LEU A 122 -4.37 4.62 1.43
C LEU A 122 -5.04 5.64 0.50
N LEU A 123 -6.38 5.68 0.45
CA LEU A 123 -7.12 6.67 -0.34
C LEU A 123 -6.74 8.09 0.08
N SER A 124 -6.62 8.35 1.37
CA SER A 124 -6.26 9.66 1.89
C SER A 124 -4.82 10.05 1.53
N ILE A 125 -3.88 9.10 1.58
CA ILE A 125 -2.47 9.31 1.19
C ILE A 125 -2.33 9.57 -0.32
N ILE A 126 -3.07 8.84 -1.15
CA ILE A 126 -3.01 8.94 -2.61
C ILE A 126 -3.71 10.21 -3.12
N HIS A 127 -4.80 10.63 -2.48
CA HIS A 127 -5.58 11.80 -2.92
C HIS A 127 -5.20 13.11 -2.27
N GLN A 128 -4.34 13.12 -1.24
CA GLN A 128 -3.92 14.37 -0.60
C GLN A 128 -3.35 15.38 -1.64
N PRO A 129 -3.43 16.70 -1.38
CA PRO A 129 -3.09 17.73 -2.37
C PRO A 129 -1.69 17.60 -3.00
N ASN A 130 -0.72 17.10 -2.23
CA ASN A 130 0.64 16.80 -2.69
C ASN A 130 0.95 15.34 -2.35
N PRO A 131 0.55 14.37 -3.19
CA PRO A 131 0.79 12.96 -2.91
C PRO A 131 2.28 12.63 -2.99
N PRO A 132 2.74 11.55 -2.33
CA PRO A 132 4.13 11.15 -2.40
C PRO A 132 4.49 10.63 -3.81
N GLU A 133 5.71 10.88 -4.28
CA GLU A 133 6.23 10.29 -5.52
C GLU A 133 6.51 8.78 -5.37
N LEU A 134 6.85 8.35 -4.16
CA LEU A 134 7.14 6.96 -3.80
C LEU A 134 6.35 6.59 -2.54
N LEU A 135 5.56 5.51 -2.63
CA LEU A 135 4.78 4.95 -1.54
C LEU A 135 5.34 3.57 -1.19
N LEU A 136 5.93 3.46 0.00
CA LEU A 136 6.37 2.18 0.55
C LEU A 136 5.26 1.60 1.43
N LEU A 137 4.79 0.39 1.12
CA LEU A 137 3.71 -0.28 1.86
C LEU A 137 4.18 -1.61 2.45
N GLU A 138 3.92 -1.81 3.74
CA GLU A 138 4.19 -3.09 4.41
C GLU A 138 2.89 -3.87 4.57
N GLU A 139 2.81 -5.06 3.96
CA GLU A 139 1.64 -5.96 3.99
C GLU A 139 0.29 -5.23 3.76
N PRO A 140 0.12 -4.44 2.67
CA PRO A 140 -1.08 -3.64 2.47
C PRO A 140 -2.38 -4.47 2.36
N GLU A 141 -2.27 -5.76 2.07
CA GLU A 141 -3.37 -6.71 2.01
C GLU A 141 -3.88 -7.18 3.39
N LYS A 142 -3.19 -6.82 4.47
CA LYS A 142 -3.51 -7.30 5.82
C LYS A 142 -4.88 -6.83 6.27
N GLY A 143 -5.69 -7.77 6.75
CA GLY A 143 -7.07 -7.49 7.18
C GLY A 143 -8.07 -7.34 6.03
N ILE A 144 -7.63 -7.47 4.77
CA ILE A 144 -8.51 -7.59 3.61
C ILE A 144 -8.93 -9.06 3.47
N HIS A 145 -10.21 -9.30 3.18
CA HIS A 145 -10.69 -10.64 2.93
C HIS A 145 -10.02 -11.21 1.65
N PRO A 146 -9.45 -12.44 1.67
CA PRO A 146 -8.74 -13.06 0.53
C PRO A 146 -9.39 -12.87 -0.84
N ARG A 147 -10.71 -13.10 -0.93
CA ARG A 147 -11.50 -12.94 -2.16
C ARG A 147 -11.51 -11.51 -2.75
N ARG A 148 -11.12 -10.49 -1.98
CA ARG A 148 -11.12 -9.08 -2.39
C ARG A 148 -9.72 -8.52 -2.64
N ILE A 149 -8.65 -9.28 -2.36
CA ILE A 149 -7.28 -8.76 -2.47
C ILE A 149 -6.99 -8.26 -3.89
N HIS A 150 -7.33 -9.07 -4.90
CA HIS A 150 -7.21 -8.70 -6.31
C HIS A 150 -7.87 -7.35 -6.60
N GLU A 151 -9.17 -7.25 -6.32
CA GLU A 151 -9.96 -6.05 -6.59
C GLU A 151 -9.42 -4.80 -5.86
N VAL A 152 -9.07 -4.93 -4.58
CA VAL A 152 -8.58 -3.79 -3.79
C VAL A 152 -7.20 -3.36 -4.25
N MET A 153 -6.30 -4.31 -4.50
CA MET A 153 -4.92 -4.00 -4.87
C MET A 153 -4.81 -3.48 -6.30
N ASP A 154 -5.55 -4.05 -7.25
CA ASP A 154 -5.68 -3.49 -8.61
C ASP A 154 -6.20 -2.05 -8.56
N PHE A 155 -7.22 -1.79 -7.73
CA PHE A 155 -7.76 -0.45 -7.55
C PHE A 155 -6.69 0.53 -6.99
N VAL A 156 -5.93 0.12 -5.97
CA VAL A 156 -4.81 0.91 -5.42
C VAL A 156 -3.74 1.17 -6.48
N PHE A 157 -3.34 0.16 -7.26
CA PHE A 157 -2.31 0.30 -8.28
C PHE A 157 -2.73 1.25 -9.40
N ARG A 158 -3.96 1.14 -9.89
CA ARG A 158 -4.48 2.05 -10.92
C ARG A 158 -4.55 3.49 -10.43
N MET A 159 -5.03 3.73 -9.22
CA MET A 159 -5.04 5.08 -8.66
C MET A 159 -3.63 5.64 -8.49
N ALA A 160 -2.68 4.83 -8.02
CA ALA A 160 -1.29 5.25 -7.87
C ALA A 160 -0.68 5.60 -9.24
N GLU A 161 -0.92 4.79 -10.26
CA GLU A 161 -0.49 5.05 -11.63
C GLU A 161 -1.07 6.36 -12.18
N GLU A 162 -2.38 6.59 -12.01
CA GLU A 162 -3.05 7.83 -12.43
C GLU A 162 -2.46 9.08 -11.75
N LYS A 163 -1.94 8.93 -10.54
CA LYS A 163 -1.31 10.01 -9.76
C LYS A 163 0.20 10.09 -9.97
N GLY A 164 0.79 9.20 -10.76
CA GLY A 164 2.25 9.13 -10.97
C GLY A 164 3.03 8.69 -9.73
N ILE A 165 2.40 7.90 -8.85
CA ILE A 165 3.00 7.39 -7.61
C ILE A 165 3.63 6.03 -7.88
N GLN A 166 4.92 5.87 -7.59
CA GLN A 166 5.56 4.56 -7.57
C GLN A 166 5.20 3.84 -6.26
N ILE A 167 4.75 2.58 -6.34
CA ILE A 167 4.54 1.74 -5.16
C ILE A 167 5.67 0.71 -5.06
N ILE A 168 6.24 0.56 -3.87
CA ILE A 168 7.03 -0.61 -3.49
C ILE A 168 6.35 -1.22 -2.27
N LEU A 169 6.02 -2.50 -2.34
CA LEU A 169 5.33 -3.19 -1.25
C LEU A 169 6.02 -4.48 -0.87
N THR A 170 5.79 -4.91 0.37
CA THR A 170 6.12 -6.26 0.84
C THR A 170 4.84 -7.05 1.04
N SER A 171 4.89 -8.37 0.80
CA SER A 171 3.75 -9.25 1.01
C SER A 171 4.22 -10.67 1.30
N HIS A 172 3.43 -11.36 2.11
CA HIS A 172 3.51 -12.81 2.29
C HIS A 172 2.27 -13.53 1.76
N ASN A 173 1.39 -12.82 1.05
CA ASN A 173 0.13 -13.33 0.56
C ASN A 173 0.26 -13.83 -0.87
N THR A 174 0.02 -15.13 -1.07
CA THR A 174 0.11 -15.78 -2.39
C THR A 174 -0.82 -15.12 -3.42
N GLN A 175 -2.00 -14.66 -3.01
CA GLN A 175 -2.96 -14.03 -3.93
C GLN A 175 -2.48 -12.65 -4.39
N LEU A 176 -1.79 -11.89 -3.54
CA LEU A 176 -1.18 -10.63 -3.98
C LEU A 176 0.02 -10.90 -4.90
N VAL A 177 0.77 -11.98 -4.67
CA VAL A 177 1.86 -12.38 -5.58
C VAL A 177 1.32 -12.74 -6.97
N ASP A 178 0.14 -13.37 -7.05
CA ASP A 178 -0.53 -13.69 -8.33
C ASP A 178 -0.88 -12.42 -9.14
N GLU A 179 -1.01 -11.24 -8.52
CA GLU A 179 -1.25 -9.97 -9.24
C GLU A 179 -0.09 -9.58 -10.16
N PHE A 180 1.09 -10.15 -9.94
CA PHE A 180 2.30 -9.88 -10.72
C PHE A 180 2.58 -10.97 -11.76
N ASP A 181 1.62 -11.86 -12.03
CA ASP A 181 1.70 -12.90 -13.06
C ASP A 181 2.11 -12.30 -14.43
N ASP A 182 1.59 -11.13 -14.80
CA ASP A 182 1.92 -10.49 -16.09
C ASP A 182 3.19 -9.60 -16.04
N THR A 183 3.70 -9.29 -14.84
CA THR A 183 4.87 -8.44 -14.62
C THR A 183 5.87 -9.06 -13.63
N PRO A 184 6.38 -10.28 -13.89
CA PRO A 184 7.26 -10.98 -12.97
C PRO A 184 8.62 -10.28 -12.78
N ASP A 185 9.01 -9.37 -13.66
CA ASP A 185 10.18 -8.50 -13.51
C ASP A 185 10.03 -7.46 -12.39
N SER A 186 8.81 -7.21 -11.94
CA SER A 186 8.52 -6.33 -10.79
C SER A 186 8.59 -7.06 -9.43
N VAL A 187 8.82 -8.38 -9.43
CA VAL A 187 8.86 -9.20 -8.21
C VAL A 187 10.30 -9.53 -7.82
N PHE A 188 10.61 -9.31 -6.55
CA PHE A 188 11.91 -9.65 -5.95
C PHE A 188 11.71 -10.65 -4.82
N VAL A 189 12.39 -11.79 -4.91
CA VAL A 189 12.36 -12.85 -3.90
C VAL A 189 13.53 -12.68 -2.95
N PHE A 190 13.24 -12.65 -1.65
CA PHE A 190 14.21 -12.51 -0.58
C PHE A 190 14.44 -13.87 0.10
N GLU A 191 15.71 -14.25 0.23
CA GLU A 191 16.14 -15.51 0.86
C GLU A 191 17.22 -15.24 1.90
N MET A 192 17.24 -16.07 2.94
CA MET A 192 18.36 -16.13 3.88
C MET A 192 19.22 -17.34 3.53
N ASP A 193 20.47 -17.10 3.12
CA ASP A 193 21.44 -18.15 2.82
C ASP A 193 22.72 -17.89 3.63
N ASN A 194 23.10 -18.85 4.49
CA ASN A 194 24.27 -18.77 5.37
C ASN A 194 24.39 -17.47 6.19
N GLY A 195 23.26 -16.90 6.62
CA GLY A 195 23.23 -15.66 7.40
C GLY A 195 23.29 -14.38 6.57
N GLU A 196 23.26 -14.49 5.23
CA GLU A 196 23.20 -13.35 4.31
C GLU A 196 21.85 -13.31 3.59
N THR A 197 21.27 -12.11 3.46
CA THR A 197 20.11 -11.91 2.60
C THR A 197 20.54 -11.93 1.13
N LYS A 198 19.95 -12.83 0.35
CA LYS A 198 20.03 -12.86 -1.11
C LYS A 198 18.72 -12.34 -1.68
N ILE A 199 18.83 -11.45 -2.66
CA ILE A 199 17.69 -10.87 -3.38
C ILE A 199 17.80 -11.31 -4.82
N LYS A 200 16.72 -11.85 -5.38
CA LYS A 200 16.65 -12.34 -6.75
C LYS A 200 15.45 -11.71 -7.45
N ASN A 201 15.67 -11.13 -8.63
CA ASN A 201 14.56 -10.75 -9.49
C ASN A 201 13.90 -12.01 -10.04
N LEU A 202 12.57 -12.10 -9.94
CA LEU A 202 11.83 -13.30 -10.31
C LEU A 202 11.98 -13.62 -11.81
N LEU A 203 11.90 -12.63 -12.69
CA LEU A 203 12.05 -12.89 -14.13
C LEU A 203 13.50 -13.25 -14.49
N THR A 204 14.46 -12.38 -14.17
CA THR A 204 15.82 -12.47 -14.71
C THR A 204 16.70 -13.50 -14.00
N ASP A 205 16.47 -13.72 -12.69
CA ASP A 205 17.36 -14.57 -11.88
C ASP A 205 16.76 -15.96 -11.61
N ILE A 206 15.43 -16.11 -11.72
CA ILE A 206 14.72 -17.37 -11.41
C ILE A 206 14.07 -17.96 -12.67
N VAL A 207 13.12 -17.26 -13.27
CA VAL A 207 12.27 -17.79 -14.36
C VAL A 207 13.06 -18.02 -15.64
N GLN A 208 13.81 -17.03 -16.14
CA GLN A 208 14.57 -17.16 -17.38
C GLN A 208 15.67 -18.23 -17.28
N PRO A 209 16.52 -18.26 -16.25
CA PRO A 209 17.54 -19.31 -16.10
C PRO A 209 16.92 -20.69 -15.88
N GLY A 210 15.82 -20.78 -15.13
CA GLY A 210 15.10 -22.02 -14.90
C GLY A 210 14.50 -22.60 -16.19
N ASN A 211 13.84 -21.77 -17.00
CA ASN A 211 13.30 -22.18 -18.30
C ASN A 211 14.39 -22.65 -19.27
N LYS A 212 15.55 -21.97 -19.31
CA LYS A 212 16.68 -22.41 -20.14
C LYS A 212 17.16 -23.83 -19.77
N ARG A 213 17.29 -24.13 -18.47
CA ARG A 213 17.70 -25.47 -17.99
C ARG A 213 16.69 -26.56 -18.34
N LEU A 214 15.40 -26.22 -18.43
CA LEU A 214 14.34 -27.16 -18.81
C LEU A 214 14.35 -27.44 -20.31
N GLU A 215 14.51 -26.38 -21.12
CA GLU A 215 14.68 -26.50 -22.57
C GLU A 215 15.88 -27.40 -22.92
N GLU A 216 17.02 -27.21 -22.26
CA GLU A 216 18.21 -28.06 -22.43
C GLU A 216 17.96 -29.54 -22.09
N LYS A 217 16.97 -29.82 -21.24
CA LYS A 217 16.56 -31.19 -20.85
C LYS A 217 15.40 -31.73 -21.69
N GLY A 218 14.90 -30.98 -22.67
CA GLY A 218 13.72 -31.34 -23.45
C GLY A 218 12.43 -31.39 -22.62
N LEU A 219 12.41 -30.71 -21.47
CA LEU A 219 11.25 -30.61 -20.58
C LEU A 219 10.44 -29.35 -20.91
N PRO A 220 9.11 -29.37 -20.70
CA PRO A 220 8.29 -28.18 -20.87
C PRO A 220 8.73 -27.09 -19.88
N LYS A 221 8.54 -25.83 -20.28
CA LYS A 221 8.73 -24.68 -19.39
C LYS A 221 7.79 -24.80 -18.19
N ILE A 222 8.33 -24.69 -16.99
CA ILE A 222 7.58 -24.78 -15.73
C ILE A 222 6.87 -23.45 -15.42
N TYR A 223 7.41 -22.35 -15.93
CA TYR A 223 6.98 -20.99 -15.56
C TYR A 223 6.10 -20.37 -16.66
N ASP A 224 4.97 -21.01 -16.97
CA ASP A 224 3.81 -20.23 -17.43
C ASP A 224 3.48 -19.25 -16.31
N THR A 225 3.43 -17.96 -16.56
CA THR A 225 3.47 -16.95 -15.50
C THR A 225 2.20 -16.91 -14.65
N LYS A 226 1.25 -17.82 -14.89
CA LYS A 226 0.06 -18.01 -14.07
C LYS A 226 0.36 -18.74 -12.76
N LEU A 227 -0.32 -18.32 -11.69
CA LEU A 227 -0.25 -18.93 -10.35
C LEU A 227 1.12 -18.76 -9.68
N LEU A 228 1.74 -17.57 -9.78
CA LEU A 228 3.02 -17.29 -9.12
C LEU A 228 2.98 -17.55 -7.62
N GLY A 229 1.87 -17.20 -6.96
CA GLY A 229 1.65 -17.43 -5.54
C GLY A 229 1.68 -18.90 -5.15
N GLU A 230 1.03 -19.78 -5.93
CA GLU A 230 1.08 -21.24 -5.69
C GLU A 230 2.50 -21.79 -5.85
N LYS A 231 3.21 -21.34 -6.89
CA LYS A 231 4.59 -21.76 -7.17
C LYS A 231 5.56 -21.30 -6.09
N TRP A 232 5.37 -20.07 -5.61
CA TRP A 232 6.11 -19.55 -4.47
C TRP A 232 5.86 -20.39 -3.23
N PHE A 233 4.59 -20.65 -2.89
CA PHE A 233 4.20 -21.47 -1.74
C PHE A 233 4.79 -22.89 -1.78
N GLN A 234 4.86 -23.50 -2.96
CA GLN A 234 5.45 -24.83 -3.17
C GLN A 234 7.00 -24.81 -3.13
N GLY A 235 7.62 -23.64 -3.01
CA GLY A 235 9.07 -23.46 -2.93
C GLY A 235 9.78 -23.43 -4.30
N PHE A 236 9.05 -23.41 -5.41
CA PHE A 236 9.65 -23.39 -6.75
C PHE A 236 10.37 -22.08 -7.08
N LEU A 237 9.95 -20.98 -6.45
CA LEU A 237 10.53 -19.66 -6.65
C LEU A 237 11.58 -19.30 -5.59
N GLY A 238 11.72 -20.14 -4.56
CA GLY A 238 12.56 -19.82 -3.41
C GLY A 238 11.88 -18.88 -2.41
N GLY A 239 12.64 -18.32 -1.47
CA GLY A 239 12.12 -17.37 -0.47
C GLY A 239 11.11 -17.95 0.51
N VAL A 240 11.09 -19.28 0.66
CA VAL A 240 10.25 -20.00 1.62
C VAL A 240 11.10 -20.44 2.82
N PRO A 241 10.54 -20.51 4.04
CA PRO A 241 11.23 -21.06 5.20
C PRO A 241 11.66 -22.51 4.96
N VAL A 242 12.87 -22.86 5.44
CA VAL A 242 13.45 -24.21 5.38
C VAL A 242 12.92 -25.08 6.53
#